data_AF-A0A6C0H1B2-F1
#
_entry.id   AF-A0A6C0H1B2-F1
#
_cell.length_a   1.000
_cell.length_b   1.000
_cell.length_c   1.000
_cell.angle_alpha   90.00
_cell.angle_beta   90.00
_cell.angle_gamma   90.00
#
_symmetry.space_group_name_H-M   'P 1'
#
loop_
_entity.id
_entity.type
_entity.pdbx_description
1 polymer ?
#
loop_
_entity_poly.entity_id
_entity_poly.type
_entity_poly.pdbx_seq_one_letter_code
_entity_poly.pdbx_strand_id
1 'polypeptide(L)'
;MSLNTENLLSDNNKTKLNNNTLLILKYWYTKCKIYYKCHKLSAFHYKNFNKYLGIPGIFVGIINTATLFTDYQSTNPNFNIINGVLSLLTTSLYTLQNYFELNKIEVAHSKLSSGYHKIATTIEKILMYSKISNLTEINSKIFDNIMTQMEYLQDDAPYIPDKIWKQNNKELKEIISSVINKNNLVNELSSSIIDTDLPNNNENKTNKSKTNETKTNESKINESKTNESKTNENKTNNSDSNDNDGEKCINVIVYDNNSK
;
A
#
# COMPACT_ATOMS: atom_id res chain seq x y z
N MET A 1 -13.21 21.70 -59.85
CA MET A 1 -12.78 20.55 -59.02
C MET A 1 -11.68 21.02 -58.06
N SER A 2 -12.04 21.72 -56.99
CA SER A 2 -11.14 21.98 -55.87
C SER A 2 -11.28 20.81 -54.90
N LEU A 3 -10.37 19.85 -55.01
CA LEU A 3 -10.36 18.62 -54.21
C LEU A 3 -10.05 18.95 -52.73
N ASN A 4 -11.07 18.77 -51.89
CA ASN A 4 -11.15 18.20 -50.52
C ASN A 4 -9.86 17.88 -49.73
N THR A 5 -8.86 18.76 -49.73
CA THR A 5 -7.57 18.56 -49.03
C THR A 5 -7.67 18.76 -47.52
N GLU A 6 -8.67 19.50 -47.02
CA GLU A 6 -8.86 19.72 -45.58
C GLU A 6 -9.30 18.46 -44.82
N ASN A 7 -10.06 17.56 -45.43
CA ASN A 7 -10.50 16.33 -44.78
C ASN A 7 -9.36 15.33 -44.52
N LEU A 8 -8.34 15.28 -45.40
CA LEU A 8 -7.21 14.35 -45.27
C LEU A 8 -6.22 14.76 -44.15
N LEU A 9 -6.12 16.05 -43.84
CA LEU A 9 -5.26 16.54 -42.75
C LEU A 9 -5.87 16.28 -41.37
N SER A 10 -7.20 16.28 -41.26
CA SER A 10 -7.92 15.98 -40.01
C SER A 10 -7.72 14.52 -39.56
N ASP A 11 -7.83 13.56 -40.49
CA ASP A 11 -7.76 12.12 -40.18
C ASP A 11 -6.35 11.66 -39.74
N ASN A 12 -5.30 12.23 -40.35
CA ASN A 12 -3.92 11.92 -39.97
C ASN A 12 -3.56 12.43 -38.56
N ASN A 13 -4.12 13.57 -38.14
CA ASN A 13 -3.88 14.09 -36.79
C ASN A 13 -4.64 13.28 -35.72
N LYS A 14 -5.86 12.83 -36.01
CA LYS A 14 -6.67 12.01 -35.09
C LYS A 14 -6.05 10.63 -34.82
N THR A 15 -5.52 9.99 -35.87
CA THR A 15 -4.83 8.69 -35.74
C THR A 15 -3.53 8.78 -34.94
N LYS A 16 -2.73 9.84 -35.14
CA LYS A 16 -1.51 10.08 -34.37
C LYS A 16 -1.79 10.33 -32.88
N LEU A 17 -2.83 11.10 -32.55
CA LEU A 17 -3.22 11.39 -31.17
C LEU A 17 -3.61 10.10 -30.41
N ASN A 18 -4.36 9.20 -31.07
CA ASN A 18 -4.79 7.94 -30.45
C ASN A 18 -3.59 7.01 -30.10
N ASN A 19 -2.57 6.99 -30.96
CA ASN A 19 -1.37 6.19 -30.70
C ASN A 19 -0.60 6.65 -29.46
N ASN A 20 -0.47 7.97 -29.26
CA ASN A 20 0.19 8.51 -28.06
C ASN A 20 -0.58 8.17 -26.78
N THR A 21 -1.90 8.33 -26.81
CA THR A 21 -2.81 7.98 -25.71
C THR A 21 -2.67 6.50 -25.31
N LEU A 22 -2.60 5.60 -26.30
CA LEU A 22 -2.39 4.17 -26.06
C LEU A 22 -1.02 3.87 -25.44
N LEU A 23 0.03 4.60 -25.84
CA LEU A 23 1.37 4.46 -25.27
C LEU A 23 1.42 4.90 -23.81
N ILE A 24 0.76 6.01 -23.47
CA ILE A 24 0.66 6.49 -22.08
C ILE A 24 -0.06 5.44 -21.21
N LEU A 25 -1.17 4.87 -21.69
CA LEU A 25 -1.87 3.81 -20.95
C LEU A 25 -1.00 2.57 -20.75
N LYS A 26 -0.24 2.14 -21.76
CA LYS A 26 0.70 1.02 -21.62
C LYS A 26 1.80 1.32 -20.59
N TYR A 27 2.29 2.56 -20.58
CA TYR A 27 3.25 3.02 -19.58
C TYR A 27 2.66 2.95 -18.16
N TRP A 28 1.47 3.53 -17.95
CA TRP A 28 0.78 3.51 -16.66
C TRP A 28 0.42 2.10 -16.20
N TYR A 29 0.01 1.22 -17.11
CA TYR A 29 -0.23 -0.20 -16.82
C TYR A 29 1.04 -0.86 -16.26
N THR A 30 2.16 -0.69 -16.95
CA THR A 30 3.46 -1.23 -16.52
C THR A 30 3.88 -0.65 -15.17
N LYS A 31 3.75 0.67 -14.99
CA LYS A 31 4.02 1.36 -13.71
C LYS A 31 3.19 0.72 -12.59
N CYS A 32 1.86 0.68 -12.72
CA CYS A 32 0.96 0.08 -11.73
C CYS A 32 1.30 -1.37 -11.41
N LYS A 33 1.64 -2.19 -12.40
CA LYS A 33 2.00 -3.61 -12.22
C LYS A 33 3.26 -3.79 -11.38
N ILE A 34 4.25 -2.90 -11.54
CA ILE A 34 5.47 -2.90 -10.73
C ILE A 34 5.21 -2.41 -9.32
N TYR A 35 4.46 -1.32 -9.14
CA TYR A 35 4.05 -0.88 -7.80
C TYR A 35 3.27 -1.97 -7.07
N TYR A 36 2.31 -2.62 -7.73
CA TYR A 36 1.62 -3.81 -7.20
C TYR A 36 2.61 -4.86 -6.68
N LYS A 37 3.59 -5.26 -7.50
CA LYS A 37 4.58 -6.28 -7.15
C LYS A 37 5.46 -5.83 -5.97
N CYS A 38 5.93 -4.58 -6.00
CA CYS A 38 6.73 -3.98 -4.93
C CYS A 38 5.98 -3.95 -3.60
N HIS A 39 4.74 -3.43 -3.57
CA HIS A 39 3.93 -3.37 -2.35
C HIS A 39 3.57 -4.78 -1.86
N LYS A 40 3.23 -5.72 -2.74
CA LYS A 40 2.94 -7.12 -2.36
C LYS A 40 4.15 -7.79 -1.70
N LEU A 41 5.33 -7.65 -2.29
CA LEU A 41 6.57 -8.21 -1.73
C LEU A 41 6.94 -7.51 -0.41
N SER A 42 6.72 -6.20 -0.30
CA SER A 42 6.96 -5.45 0.93
C SER A 42 6.03 -5.90 2.05
N ALA A 43 4.73 -6.09 1.77
CA ALA A 43 3.80 -6.65 2.74
C ALA A 43 4.28 -8.03 3.25
N PHE A 44 4.73 -8.90 2.35
CA PHE A 44 5.28 -10.20 2.74
C PHE A 44 6.57 -10.09 3.57
N HIS A 45 7.44 -9.15 3.22
CA HIS A 45 8.66 -8.86 3.98
C HIS A 45 8.33 -8.45 5.42
N TYR A 46 7.44 -7.47 5.61
CA TYR A 46 7.06 -7.02 6.95
C TYR A 46 6.26 -8.06 7.74
N LYS A 47 5.43 -8.86 7.06
CA LYS A 47 4.76 -10.02 7.66
C LYS A 47 5.76 -11.02 8.25
N ASN A 48 6.79 -11.36 7.49
CA ASN A 48 7.81 -12.30 7.94
C ASN A 48 8.67 -11.69 9.04
N PHE A 49 8.99 -10.40 8.95
CA PHE A 49 9.72 -9.70 9.99
C PHE A 49 8.94 -9.64 11.30
N ASN A 50 7.63 -9.37 11.24
CA ASN A 50 6.76 -9.42 12.40
C ASN A 50 6.71 -10.81 13.03
N LYS A 51 6.61 -11.88 12.22
CA LYS A 51 6.70 -13.26 12.71
C LYS A 51 8.05 -13.57 13.36
N TYR A 52 9.14 -13.07 12.77
CA TYR A 52 10.49 -13.30 13.25
C TYR A 52 10.75 -12.66 14.62
N LEU A 53 10.16 -11.50 14.90
CA LEU A 53 10.25 -10.86 16.22
C LEU A 53 9.22 -11.40 17.21
N GLY A 54 7.98 -11.61 16.76
CA GLY A 54 6.87 -12.00 17.62
C GLY A 54 6.98 -13.42 18.16
N ILE A 55 7.39 -14.39 17.33
CA ILE A 55 7.44 -15.80 17.76
C ILE A 55 8.47 -16.00 18.89
N PRO A 56 9.74 -15.56 18.76
CA PRO A 56 10.69 -15.63 19.86
C PRO A 56 10.23 -14.86 21.10
N GLY A 57 9.62 -13.66 20.93
CA GLY A 57 9.08 -12.88 22.04
C GLY A 57 8.07 -13.67 22.88
N ILE A 58 7.16 -14.41 22.23
CA ILE A 58 6.18 -15.27 22.90
C ILE A 58 6.87 -16.41 23.64
N PHE A 59 7.80 -17.13 23.00
CA PHE A 59 8.52 -18.24 23.65
C PHE A 59 9.33 -17.79 24.87
N VAL A 60 10.10 -16.71 24.73
CA VAL A 60 10.90 -16.15 25.83
C VAL A 60 9.97 -15.65 26.94
N GLY A 61 8.83 -15.03 26.61
CA GLY A 61 7.83 -14.60 27.58
C GLY A 61 7.18 -15.75 28.35
N ILE A 62 6.88 -16.87 27.69
CA ILE A 62 6.36 -18.08 28.35
C ILE A 62 7.40 -18.66 29.31
N ILE A 63 8.65 -18.79 28.89
CA ILE A 63 9.74 -19.29 29.74
C ILE A 63 9.95 -18.34 30.94
N ASN A 64 9.97 -17.02 30.70
CA ASN A 64 10.09 -16.03 31.77
C ASN A 64 8.92 -16.11 32.77
N THR A 65 7.70 -16.36 32.29
CA THR A 65 6.53 -16.52 33.17
C THR A 65 6.62 -17.82 33.96
N ALA A 66 6.98 -18.94 33.31
CA ALA A 66 7.10 -20.24 33.97
C ALA A 66 8.21 -20.25 35.04
N THR A 67 9.36 -19.63 34.74
CA THR A 67 10.49 -19.53 35.67
C THR A 67 10.12 -18.76 36.93
N LEU A 68 9.37 -17.66 36.83
CA LEU A 68 8.87 -16.90 37.98
C LEU A 68 8.01 -17.75 38.94
N PHE A 69 7.23 -18.71 38.43
CA PHE A 69 6.44 -19.61 39.27
C PHE A 69 7.28 -20.72 39.91
N THR A 70 8.34 -21.19 39.24
CA THR A 70 9.22 -22.23 39.79
C THR A 70 10.22 -21.70 40.80
N ASP A 71 10.55 -20.40 40.75
CA ASP A 71 11.60 -19.79 41.58
C ASP A 71 11.20 -19.56 43.04
N TYR A 72 9.92 -19.77 43.40
CA TYR A 72 9.42 -19.53 44.75
C TYR A 72 10.14 -20.37 45.84
N GLN A 73 10.95 -21.37 45.44
CA GLN A 73 11.76 -22.19 46.35
C GLN A 73 13.25 -22.30 45.98
N SER A 74 13.71 -21.68 44.89
CA SER A 74 15.08 -21.84 44.40
C SER A 74 15.99 -20.76 45.01
N THR A 75 17.03 -21.17 45.75
CA THR A 75 18.00 -20.25 46.39
C THR A 75 19.20 -19.93 45.50
N ASN A 76 19.19 -20.33 44.22
CA ASN A 76 20.38 -20.20 43.37
C ASN A 76 20.49 -18.79 42.77
N PRO A 77 21.46 -17.96 43.17
CA PRO A 77 21.59 -16.58 42.69
C PRO A 77 21.80 -16.49 41.18
N ASN A 78 22.39 -17.52 40.55
CA ASN A 78 22.60 -17.55 39.10
C ASN A 78 21.27 -17.62 38.33
N PHE A 79 20.25 -18.28 38.90
CA PHE A 79 18.94 -18.42 38.26
C PHE A 79 18.19 -17.08 38.24
N ASN A 80 18.28 -16.30 39.33
CA ASN A 80 17.73 -14.94 39.41
C ASN A 80 18.31 -14.02 38.33
N ILE A 81 19.63 -14.11 38.08
CA ILE A 81 20.28 -13.31 37.03
C ILE A 81 19.77 -13.71 35.64
N ILE A 82 19.64 -15.01 35.37
CA ILE A 82 19.10 -15.51 34.10
C ILE A 82 17.67 -15.01 33.88
N ASN A 83 16.80 -15.10 34.90
CA ASN A 83 15.42 -14.60 34.83
C ASN A 83 15.38 -13.09 34.57
N GLY A 84 16.25 -12.32 35.21
CA GLY A 84 16.38 -10.88 34.95
C GLY A 84 16.75 -10.57 33.49
N VAL A 85 17.74 -11.27 32.94
CA VAL A 85 18.14 -11.10 31.53
C VAL A 85 17.01 -11.52 30.58
N LEU A 86 16.33 -12.62 30.87
CA LEU A 86 15.24 -13.14 30.04
C LEU A 86 14.04 -12.18 30.03
N SER A 87 13.73 -11.55 31.16
CA SER A 87 12.69 -10.52 31.27
C SER A 87 13.03 -9.26 30.47
N LEU A 88 14.29 -8.80 30.55
CA LEU A 88 14.77 -7.66 29.75
C LEU A 88 14.73 -7.95 28.26
N LEU A 89 15.12 -9.16 27.85
CA LEU A 89 15.08 -9.59 26.45
C LEU A 89 13.63 -9.65 25.93
N THR A 90 12.72 -10.22 26.72
CA THR A 90 11.28 -10.29 26.39
C THR A 90 10.71 -8.90 26.20
N THR A 91 10.93 -8.00 27.16
CA THR A 91 10.46 -6.61 27.10
C THR A 91 11.03 -5.91 25.86
N SER A 92 12.32 -6.07 25.59
CA SER A 92 12.97 -5.45 24.42
C SER A 92 12.36 -5.92 23.10
N LEU A 93 12.06 -7.23 22.95
CA LEU A 93 11.43 -7.78 21.76
C LEU A 93 10.01 -7.23 21.55
N TYR A 94 9.20 -7.16 22.61
CA TYR A 94 7.86 -6.58 22.51
C TYR A 94 7.89 -5.08 22.23
N THR A 95 8.80 -4.33 22.86
CA THR A 95 8.99 -2.91 22.58
C THR A 95 9.40 -2.70 21.13
N LEU A 96 10.33 -3.48 20.58
CA LEU A 96 10.71 -3.40 19.16
C LEU A 96 9.54 -3.73 18.23
N GLN A 97 8.77 -4.80 18.54
CA GLN A 97 7.61 -5.18 17.76
C GLN A 97 6.55 -4.08 17.69
N ASN A 98 6.26 -3.45 18.84
CA ASN A 98 5.30 -2.35 18.92
C ASN A 98 5.84 -1.06 18.29
N TYR A 99 7.11 -0.74 18.54
CA TYR A 99 7.77 0.48 18.03
C TYR A 99 7.76 0.54 16.51
N PHE A 100 8.01 -0.58 15.83
CA PHE A 100 8.01 -0.61 14.37
C PHE A 100 6.62 -0.72 13.73
N GLU A 101 5.55 -0.90 14.52
CA GLU A 101 4.17 -1.05 14.04
C GLU A 101 4.05 -1.98 12.81
N LEU A 102 4.80 -3.08 12.77
CA LEU A 102 5.03 -3.88 11.54
C LEU A 102 3.73 -4.39 10.91
N ASN A 103 2.74 -4.72 11.72
CA ASN A 103 1.41 -5.11 11.25
C ASN A 103 0.70 -3.98 10.48
N LYS A 104 0.80 -2.74 10.95
CA LYS A 104 0.19 -1.58 10.29
C LYS A 104 0.86 -1.31 8.95
N ILE A 105 2.19 -1.43 8.90
CA ILE A 105 2.97 -1.30 7.66
C ILE A 105 2.62 -2.42 6.67
N GLU A 106 2.52 -3.67 7.12
CA GLU A 106 2.06 -4.80 6.29
C GLU A 106 0.69 -4.52 5.67
N VAL A 107 -0.29 -4.12 6.49
CA VAL A 107 -1.65 -3.84 6.04
C VAL A 107 -1.68 -2.68 5.05
N ALA A 108 -0.90 -1.62 5.29
CA ALA A 108 -0.78 -0.48 4.36
C ALA A 108 -0.25 -0.92 2.99
N HIS A 109 0.84 -1.68 2.94
CA HIS A 109 1.36 -2.22 1.68
C HIS A 109 0.36 -3.19 1.00
N SER A 110 -0.33 -4.03 1.77
CA SER A 110 -1.34 -4.95 1.23
C SER A 110 -2.51 -4.19 0.57
N LYS A 111 -3.01 -3.15 1.23
CA LYS A 111 -4.08 -2.26 0.72
C LYS A 111 -3.65 -1.60 -0.59
N LEU A 112 -2.45 -1.02 -0.64
CA LEU A 112 -1.94 -0.34 -1.84
C LEU A 112 -1.67 -1.30 -2.99
N SER A 113 -1.13 -2.49 -2.70
CA SER A 113 -1.00 -3.56 -3.69
C SER A 113 -2.36 -3.86 -4.33
N SER A 114 -3.41 -4.06 -3.53
CA SER A 114 -4.77 -4.27 -4.06
C SER A 114 -5.26 -3.08 -4.90
N GLY A 115 -5.00 -1.85 -4.45
CA GLY A 115 -5.32 -0.62 -5.18
C GLY A 115 -4.68 -0.58 -6.58
N TYR A 116 -3.36 -0.71 -6.66
CA TYR A 116 -2.65 -0.70 -7.94
C TYR A 116 -3.06 -1.85 -8.86
N HIS A 117 -3.40 -3.02 -8.30
CA HIS A 117 -3.91 -4.14 -9.09
C HIS A 117 -5.26 -3.81 -9.75
N LYS A 118 -6.17 -3.14 -9.03
CA LYS A 118 -7.46 -2.69 -9.59
C LYS A 118 -7.27 -1.68 -10.71
N ILE A 119 -6.36 -0.72 -10.55
CA ILE A 119 -6.03 0.26 -11.60
C ILE A 119 -5.44 -0.45 -12.82
N ALA A 120 -4.45 -1.32 -12.63
CA ALA A 120 -3.84 -2.08 -13.72
C ALA A 120 -4.87 -2.90 -14.50
N THR A 121 -5.78 -3.58 -13.80
CA THR A 121 -6.87 -4.36 -14.42
C THR A 121 -7.84 -3.47 -15.20
N THR A 122 -8.11 -2.27 -14.70
CA THR A 122 -8.97 -1.28 -15.39
C THR A 122 -8.31 -0.80 -16.68
N ILE A 123 -7.02 -0.46 -16.63
CA ILE A 123 -6.24 -0.08 -17.82
C ILE A 123 -6.21 -1.24 -18.83
N GLU A 124 -5.98 -2.46 -18.36
CA GLU A 124 -5.95 -3.66 -19.22
C GLU A 124 -7.28 -3.86 -19.96
N LYS A 125 -8.42 -3.71 -19.27
CA LYS A 125 -9.75 -3.74 -19.91
C LYS A 125 -9.87 -2.66 -20.99
N ILE A 126 -9.46 -1.43 -20.72
CA ILE A 126 -9.49 -0.32 -21.69
C ILE A 126 -8.62 -0.66 -22.91
N LEU A 127 -7.41 -1.17 -22.70
CA LEU A 127 -6.50 -1.59 -23.76
C LEU A 127 -7.13 -2.71 -24.62
N MET A 128 -7.78 -3.70 -23.99
CA MET A 128 -8.51 -4.76 -24.70
C MET A 128 -9.68 -4.21 -25.53
N TYR A 129 -10.53 -3.36 -24.92
CA TYR A 129 -11.65 -2.74 -25.64
C TYR A 129 -11.16 -1.90 -26.82
N SER A 130 -10.13 -1.06 -26.63
CA SER A 130 -9.56 -0.24 -27.71
C SER A 130 -9.09 -1.07 -28.92
N LYS A 131 -8.60 -2.29 -28.68
CA LYS A 131 -8.15 -3.21 -29.74
C LYS A 131 -9.31 -3.86 -30.49
N ILE A 132 -10.44 -4.11 -29.82
CA ILE A 132 -11.61 -4.79 -30.40
C ILE A 132 -12.51 -3.82 -31.15
N SER A 133 -12.83 -2.68 -30.55
CA SER A 133 -13.86 -1.78 -31.06
C SER A 133 -13.34 -0.69 -32.00
N ASN A 134 -12.03 -0.68 -32.32
CA ASN A 134 -11.36 0.43 -33.03
C ASN A 134 -11.78 1.80 -32.45
N LEU A 135 -11.99 1.88 -31.13
CA LEU A 135 -12.45 3.11 -30.48
C LEU A 135 -11.42 4.21 -30.76
N THR A 136 -11.80 5.21 -31.55
CA THR A 136 -10.90 6.29 -31.98
C THR A 136 -10.71 7.35 -30.90
N GLU A 137 -11.55 7.35 -29.86
CA GLU A 137 -11.51 8.32 -28.77
C GLU A 137 -11.68 7.65 -27.41
N ILE A 138 -10.58 7.59 -26.65
CA ILE A 138 -10.64 7.30 -25.23
C ILE A 138 -11.02 8.59 -24.52
N ASN A 139 -12.12 8.55 -23.76
CA ASN A 139 -12.65 9.70 -23.04
C ASN A 139 -11.62 10.24 -22.03
N SER A 140 -11.32 11.54 -22.07
CA SER A 140 -10.41 12.21 -21.12
C SER A 140 -10.80 11.98 -19.66
N LYS A 141 -12.10 11.88 -19.36
CA LYS A 141 -12.60 11.58 -18.00
C LYS A 141 -12.08 10.25 -17.45
N ILE A 142 -11.83 9.27 -18.32
CA ILE A 142 -11.27 7.96 -17.91
C ILE A 142 -9.81 8.14 -17.49
N PHE A 143 -9.05 8.95 -18.23
CA PHE A 143 -7.67 9.28 -17.91
C PHE A 143 -7.58 10.02 -16.58
N ASP A 144 -8.38 11.07 -16.41
CA ASP A 144 -8.39 11.87 -15.19
C ASP A 144 -8.72 11.00 -13.97
N ASN A 145 -9.68 10.07 -14.12
CA ASN A 145 -10.03 9.12 -13.06
C ASN A 145 -8.88 8.15 -12.73
N ILE A 146 -8.18 7.62 -13.73
CA ILE A 146 -7.02 6.74 -13.50
C ILE A 146 -5.90 7.52 -12.80
N MET A 147 -5.60 8.73 -13.27
CA MET A 147 -4.56 9.58 -12.70
C MET A 147 -4.88 9.93 -11.25
N THR A 148 -6.10 10.40 -10.99
CA THR A 148 -6.57 10.73 -9.63
C THR A 148 -6.47 9.52 -8.69
N GLN A 149 -6.81 8.32 -9.17
CA GLN A 149 -6.67 7.11 -8.35
C GLN A 149 -5.21 6.75 -8.09
N MET A 150 -4.32 6.95 -9.06
CA MET A 150 -2.88 6.70 -8.89
C MET A 150 -2.26 7.69 -7.90
N GLU A 151 -2.59 8.97 -8.01
CA GLU A 151 -2.16 10.03 -7.08
C GLU A 151 -2.65 9.74 -5.67
N TYR A 152 -3.93 9.41 -5.51
CA TYR A 152 -4.49 9.03 -4.22
C TYR A 152 -3.74 7.85 -3.56
N LEU A 153 -3.37 6.81 -4.33
CA LEU A 153 -2.59 5.70 -3.78
C LEU A 153 -1.14 6.08 -3.47
N GLN A 154 -0.58 7.04 -4.21
CA GLN A 154 0.80 7.48 -4.04
C GLN A 154 0.97 8.34 -2.78
N ASP A 155 -0.01 9.20 -2.47
CA ASP A 155 0.01 10.07 -1.29
C ASP A 155 0.05 9.26 0.02
N ASP A 156 -0.64 8.12 0.05
CA ASP A 156 -0.72 7.22 1.20
C ASP A 156 0.37 6.13 1.20
N ALA A 157 1.35 6.19 0.29
CA ALA A 157 2.32 5.12 0.09
C ALA A 157 3.38 5.04 1.20
N PRO A 158 3.48 3.94 1.97
CA PRO A 158 4.58 3.71 2.89
C PRO A 158 5.86 3.38 2.11
N TYR A 159 6.98 3.55 2.79
CA TYR A 159 8.31 3.30 2.24
C TYR A 159 8.49 1.85 1.76
N ILE A 160 8.90 1.69 0.50
CA ILE A 160 9.24 0.40 -0.10
C ILE A 160 10.72 0.11 0.18
N PRO A 161 11.07 -1.05 0.77
CA PRO A 161 12.46 -1.42 0.99
C PRO A 161 13.31 -1.40 -0.29
N ASP A 162 14.51 -0.79 -0.22
CA ASP A 162 15.41 -0.60 -1.36
C ASP A 162 15.71 -1.88 -2.14
N LYS A 163 15.90 -2.99 -1.43
CA LYS A 163 16.19 -4.29 -2.05
C LYS A 163 15.03 -4.73 -2.95
N ILE A 164 13.80 -4.54 -2.49
CA ILE A 164 12.57 -4.88 -3.23
C ILE A 164 12.40 -3.92 -4.40
N TRP A 165 12.60 -2.62 -4.18
CA TRP A 165 12.52 -1.62 -5.25
C TRP A 165 13.54 -1.88 -6.36
N LYS A 166 14.83 -2.02 -6.02
CA LYS A 166 15.91 -2.24 -6.99
C LYS A 166 15.69 -3.50 -7.83
N GLN A 167 15.21 -4.59 -7.22
CA GLN A 167 14.93 -5.84 -7.93
C GLN A 167 13.83 -5.68 -8.99
N ASN A 168 12.77 -4.92 -8.71
CA ASN A 168 11.62 -4.78 -9.60
C ASN A 168 11.75 -3.58 -10.55
N ASN A 169 12.47 -2.52 -10.17
CA ASN A 169 12.69 -1.34 -11.00
C ASN A 169 13.61 -1.65 -12.21
N LYS A 170 14.47 -2.66 -12.13
CA LYS A 170 15.25 -3.11 -13.29
C LYS A 170 14.33 -3.56 -14.44
N GLU A 171 13.29 -4.34 -14.12
CA GLU A 171 12.27 -4.80 -15.07
C GLU A 171 11.51 -3.62 -15.69
N LEU A 172 11.20 -2.59 -14.90
CA LEU A 172 10.58 -1.35 -15.39
C LEU A 172 11.44 -0.67 -16.44
N LYS A 173 12.72 -0.47 -16.13
CA LYS A 173 13.66 0.22 -17.03
C LYS A 173 13.82 -0.52 -18.35
N GLU A 174 13.88 -1.84 -18.32
CA GLU A 174 13.94 -2.67 -19.53
C GLU A 174 12.68 -2.51 -20.38
N ILE A 175 11.48 -2.59 -19.77
CA ILE A 175 10.22 -2.41 -20.50
C ILE A 175 10.12 -1.00 -21.08
N ILE A 176 10.38 0.04 -20.28
CA ILE A 176 10.37 1.44 -20.72
C ILE A 176 11.33 1.63 -21.89
N SER A 177 12.57 1.16 -21.77
CA SER A 177 13.56 1.29 -22.84
C SER A 177 13.11 0.61 -24.14
N SER A 178 12.45 -0.55 -24.06
CA SER A 178 11.92 -1.26 -25.22
C SER A 178 10.74 -0.54 -25.89
N VAL A 179 9.88 0.10 -25.09
CA VAL A 179 8.72 0.86 -25.59
C VAL A 179 9.17 2.18 -26.21
N ILE A 180 10.12 2.86 -25.59
CA ILE A 180 10.68 4.12 -26.08
C ILE A 180 11.43 3.90 -27.40
N ASN A 181 12.32 2.89 -27.46
CA ASN A 181 13.14 2.63 -28.63
C ASN A 181 12.32 2.25 -29.88
N LYS A 182 11.21 1.52 -29.71
CA LYS A 182 10.34 1.11 -30.83
C LYS A 182 9.62 2.27 -31.53
N ASN A 183 9.46 3.41 -30.86
CA ASN A 183 8.57 4.46 -31.34
C ASN A 183 9.27 5.73 -31.83
N ASN A 184 10.62 5.77 -31.85
CA ASN A 184 11.40 7.00 -32.14
C ASN A 184 10.96 8.25 -31.33
N LEU A 185 10.22 8.04 -30.23
CA LEU A 185 9.67 9.06 -29.34
C LEU A 185 10.69 9.53 -28.28
N VAL A 186 11.93 9.05 -28.43
CA VAL A 186 13.05 9.22 -27.50
C VAL A 186 13.35 10.69 -27.22
N ASN A 187 13.15 11.59 -28.19
CA ASN A 187 13.60 12.97 -28.02
C ASN A 187 12.63 13.86 -27.22
N GLU A 188 11.36 13.47 -27.06
CA GLU A 188 10.34 14.35 -26.45
C GLU A 188 9.86 13.85 -25.07
N LEU A 189 9.86 12.54 -24.82
CA LEU A 189 9.48 11.97 -23.52
C LEU A 189 10.66 11.69 -22.58
N SER A 190 11.87 11.50 -23.10
CA SER A 190 13.02 11.20 -22.25
C SER A 190 13.45 12.39 -21.38
N SER A 191 13.14 13.63 -21.77
CA SER A 191 13.41 14.82 -20.96
C SER A 191 12.43 15.01 -19.80
N SER A 192 11.22 14.45 -19.85
CA SER A 192 10.21 14.63 -18.79
C SER A 192 10.16 13.48 -17.77
N ILE A 193 10.50 12.25 -18.17
CA ILE A 193 10.38 11.05 -17.32
C ILE A 193 11.62 10.83 -16.44
N ILE A 194 12.82 11.25 -16.88
CA ILE A 194 14.07 10.90 -16.18
C ILE A 194 14.22 11.66 -14.84
N ASP A 195 13.55 12.81 -14.67
CA ASP A 195 13.75 13.67 -13.51
C ASP A 195 12.66 13.53 -12.41
N THR A 196 11.55 12.84 -12.64
CA THR A 196 10.34 12.99 -11.79
C THR A 196 9.98 11.86 -10.83
N ASP A 197 10.55 10.65 -10.90
CA ASP A 197 9.93 9.48 -10.23
C ASP A 197 10.87 8.58 -9.41
N LEU A 198 12.08 9.02 -9.06
CA LEU A 198 12.74 8.39 -7.91
C LEU A 198 11.95 8.82 -6.67
N PRO A 199 11.47 7.89 -5.81
CA PRO A 199 11.02 8.27 -4.49
C PRO A 199 12.21 8.97 -3.85
N ASN A 200 12.16 10.30 -3.85
CA ASN A 200 13.19 11.14 -3.29
C ASN A 200 13.18 10.73 -1.83
N ASN A 201 14.19 9.93 -1.47
CA ASN A 201 14.37 9.38 -0.16
C ASN A 201 14.52 10.59 0.72
N ASN A 202 13.41 11.05 1.29
CA ASN A 202 13.35 12.14 2.22
C ASN A 202 14.02 11.55 3.45
N GLU A 203 15.35 11.59 3.43
CA GLU A 203 16.17 11.39 4.60
C GLU A 203 15.50 12.24 5.66
N ASN A 204 14.94 11.57 6.67
CA ASN A 204 14.63 12.17 7.94
C ASN A 204 15.93 12.78 8.47
N LYS A 205 16.23 13.98 7.97
CA LYS A 205 17.21 14.88 8.53
C LYS A 205 16.57 15.29 9.84
N THR A 206 16.85 14.50 10.86
CA THR A 206 16.47 14.77 12.24
C THR A 206 16.95 16.18 12.53
N ASN A 207 16.02 17.14 12.52
CA ASN A 207 16.27 18.46 13.05
C ASN A 207 16.68 18.25 14.50
N LYS A 208 17.99 18.37 14.76
CA LYS A 208 18.49 18.74 16.09
C LYS A 208 17.78 20.06 16.43
N SER A 209 16.66 19.97 17.13
CA SER A 209 16.07 21.12 17.78
C SER A 209 17.12 21.64 18.75
N LYS A 210 17.69 22.80 18.41
CA LYS A 210 18.39 23.63 19.37
C LYS A 210 17.42 23.90 20.51
N THR A 211 17.78 23.38 21.68
CA THR A 211 17.24 23.76 22.97
C THR A 211 17.30 25.28 23.10
N ASN A 212 16.15 25.95 23.05
CA ASN A 212 16.02 27.28 23.60
C ASN A 212 15.46 27.12 25.01
N GLU A 213 16.30 27.42 25.99
CA GLU A 213 15.91 27.61 27.39
C GLU A 213 14.91 28.76 27.46
N THR A 214 13.61 28.44 27.57
CA THR A 214 12.60 29.42 27.98
C THR A 214 12.38 29.30 29.48
N LYS A 215 12.70 30.43 30.13
CA LYS A 215 12.55 30.74 31.54
C LYS A 215 11.23 30.27 32.14
N THR A 216 11.38 29.66 33.31
CA THR A 216 10.40 29.44 34.37
C THR A 216 9.50 30.65 34.58
N ASN A 217 8.18 30.44 34.48
CA ASN A 217 7.19 31.25 35.17
C ASN A 217 6.29 30.30 35.96
N GLU A 218 6.45 30.34 37.28
CA GLU A 218 5.53 29.73 38.24
C GLU A 218 4.16 30.38 38.11
N SER A 219 3.13 29.59 37.79
CA SER A 219 1.75 30.00 38.03
C SER A 219 0.92 28.85 38.56
N LYS A 220 0.75 28.89 39.89
CA LYS A 220 -0.46 28.58 40.67
C LYS A 220 -1.24 27.31 40.30
N ILE A 221 -1.04 26.33 41.18
CA ILE A 221 -1.95 25.22 41.50
C ILE A 221 -3.36 25.79 41.75
N ASN A 222 -4.33 25.36 40.95
CA ASN A 222 -5.73 25.36 41.33
C ASN A 222 -6.19 23.90 41.44
N GLU A 223 -6.36 23.46 42.69
CA GLU A 223 -7.15 22.28 43.03
C GLU A 223 -8.60 22.52 42.59
N SER A 224 -9.13 21.65 41.73
CA SER A 224 -10.58 21.44 41.74
C SER A 224 -10.98 20.07 41.17
N LYS A 225 -11.45 19.25 42.12
CA LYS A 225 -12.64 18.39 42.03
C LYS A 225 -12.58 17.15 41.13
N THR A 226 -12.28 16.06 41.81
CA THR A 226 -12.83 14.71 41.63
C THR A 226 -14.31 14.75 41.22
N ASN A 227 -14.65 14.12 40.09
CA ASN A 227 -16.02 13.73 39.77
C ASN A 227 -16.07 12.20 39.73
N GLU A 228 -16.91 11.66 40.60
CA GLU A 228 -17.25 10.25 40.74
C GLU A 228 -18.03 9.70 39.53
N SER A 229 -17.67 8.47 39.19
CA SER A 229 -18.50 7.36 38.69
C SER A 229 -19.74 7.66 37.82
N LYS A 230 -19.73 7.12 36.60
CA LYS A 230 -20.88 6.34 36.07
C LYS A 230 -20.39 5.11 35.30
N THR A 231 -20.61 3.95 35.91
CA THR A 231 -20.51 2.62 35.32
C THR A 231 -21.63 2.48 34.28
N ASN A 232 -21.27 2.22 33.02
CA ASN A 232 -22.25 1.88 31.98
C ASN A 232 -22.48 0.36 32.01
N GLU A 233 -23.67 -0.05 32.43
CA GLU A 233 -24.19 -1.41 32.24
C GLU A 233 -24.45 -1.63 30.74
N ASN A 234 -23.64 -2.46 30.09
CA ASN A 234 -23.97 -2.98 28.77
C ASN A 234 -25.01 -4.08 28.91
N LYS A 235 -26.24 -3.76 28.48
CA LYS A 235 -27.33 -4.70 28.22
C LYS A 235 -26.89 -5.80 27.25
N THR A 236 -27.00 -7.04 27.70
CA THR A 236 -27.00 -8.25 26.88
C THR A 236 -28.26 -8.27 26.02
N ASN A 237 -28.12 -8.17 24.70
CA ASN A 237 -29.21 -8.46 23.76
C ASN A 237 -29.19 -9.97 23.48
N ASN A 238 -30.24 -10.65 23.95
CA ASN A 238 -30.66 -11.93 23.39
C ASN A 238 -31.07 -11.71 21.94
N SER A 239 -30.40 -12.38 21.01
CA SER A 239 -30.91 -12.58 19.66
C SER A 239 -31.36 -14.03 19.56
N ASP A 240 -32.68 -14.17 19.54
CA ASP A 240 -33.40 -15.42 19.33
C ASP A 240 -32.94 -16.12 18.06
N SER A 241 -32.73 -17.42 18.21
CA SER A 241 -32.64 -18.41 17.14
C SER A 241 -33.94 -18.40 16.35
N ASN A 242 -33.85 -18.13 15.05
CA ASN A 242 -34.93 -18.44 14.11
C ASN A 242 -34.36 -19.37 13.04
N ASP A 243 -34.59 -20.65 13.26
CA ASP A 243 -34.64 -21.66 12.21
C ASP A 243 -35.81 -21.33 11.27
N ASN A 244 -35.53 -21.16 9.98
CA ASN A 244 -36.22 -21.88 8.90
C ASN A 244 -35.94 -21.30 7.52
N ASP A 245 -35.93 -22.25 6.59
CA ASP A 245 -36.32 -22.15 5.19
C ASP A 245 -35.34 -21.58 4.15
N GLY A 246 -34.88 -22.51 3.30
CA GLY A 246 -35.16 -22.35 1.87
C GLY A 246 -33.94 -22.23 0.98
N GLU A 247 -33.22 -23.33 0.78
CA GLU A 247 -32.46 -23.51 -0.47
C GLU A 247 -33.42 -23.44 -1.66
N LYS A 248 -33.42 -22.32 -2.38
CA LYS A 248 -33.98 -22.24 -3.73
C LYS A 248 -33.29 -21.18 -4.60
N CYS A 249 -32.80 -21.65 -5.74
CA CYS A 249 -32.56 -20.94 -6.99
C CYS A 249 -31.36 -20.00 -7.08
N ILE A 250 -30.22 -20.57 -7.49
CA ILE A 250 -29.23 -19.87 -8.33
C ILE A 250 -29.87 -19.71 -9.73
N ASN A 251 -30.38 -18.52 -10.03
CA ASN A 251 -30.70 -18.13 -11.40
C ASN A 251 -29.41 -17.79 -12.14
N VAL A 252 -29.02 -18.68 -13.05
CA VAL A 252 -28.01 -18.43 -14.08
C VAL A 252 -28.66 -17.53 -15.14
N ILE A 253 -28.19 -16.30 -15.27
CA ILE A 253 -28.57 -15.42 -16.37
C ILE A 253 -27.75 -15.84 -17.60
N VAL A 254 -28.41 -16.53 -18.53
CA VAL A 254 -27.94 -16.74 -19.90
C VAL A 254 -28.37 -15.52 -20.71
N TYR A 255 -27.41 -14.84 -21.35
CA TYR A 255 -27.70 -13.83 -22.36
C TYR A 255 -27.83 -14.52 -23.72
N ASP A 256 -29.06 -14.61 -24.22
CA ASP A 256 -29.33 -14.97 -25.62
C ASP A 256 -29.01 -13.77 -26.53
N ASN A 257 -28.04 -13.99 -27.42
CA ASN A 257 -27.80 -13.15 -28.58
C ASN A 257 -28.80 -13.54 -29.67
N ASN A 258 -29.73 -12.65 -30.01
CA ASN A 258 -30.40 -12.69 -31.31
C ASN A 258 -30.30 -11.32 -31.99
N SER A 259 -29.41 -11.28 -32.98
CA SER A 259 -29.38 -10.29 -34.06
C SER A 259 -30.51 -10.60 -35.04
N LYS A 260 -31.20 -9.55 -35.47
CA LYS A 260 -31.86 -9.52 -36.80
C LYS A 260 -30.81 -9.46 -37.90
#